data_AF-A0A7Y5FDE1-F1
#
_entry.id   AF-A0A7Y5FDE1-F1
#
_cell.length_a   1.000
_cell.length_b   1.000
_cell.length_c   1.000
_cell.angle_alpha   90.00
_cell.angle_beta   90.00
_cell.angle_gamma   90.00
#
_symmetry.space_group_name_H-M   'P 1'
#
loop_
_entity.id
_entity.type
_entity.pdbx_description
1 polymer ?
#
loop_
_entity_poly.entity_id
_entity_poly.type
_entity_poly.pdbx_seq_one_letter_code
_entity_poly.pdbx_strand_id
1 'polypeptide(L)' 'MKNTARKKKPASAEMRDEYRFDYSKSKSNRFAKKMESGTIAVVLEPDVAAVFKNAESVNKLLRSVISAVKPKAR' A
#
# COMPACT_ATOMS: atom_id res chain seq x y z
N MET A 1 -50.42 14.60 15.12
CA MET A 1 -49.57 13.60 14.43
C MET A 1 -48.59 14.37 13.54
N LYS A 2 -47.27 14.26 13.76
CA LYS A 2 -46.26 14.97 12.95
C LYS A 2 -45.95 14.12 11.72
N ASN A 3 -46.34 14.58 10.53
CA ASN A 3 -45.97 13.95 9.26
C ASN A 3 -44.50 14.24 8.94
N THR A 4 -43.66 13.23 9.04
CA THR A 4 -42.26 13.27 8.62
C THR A 4 -42.17 13.00 7.12
N ALA A 5 -41.98 14.06 6.33
CA ALA A 5 -41.68 13.94 4.91
C ALA A 5 -40.35 13.16 4.74
N ARG A 6 -40.39 12.06 3.98
CA ARG A 6 -39.20 11.26 3.63
C ARG A 6 -38.20 12.14 2.87
N LYS A 7 -37.02 12.39 3.45
CA LYS A 7 -35.90 13.02 2.75
C LYS A 7 -35.51 12.17 1.53
N LYS A 8 -35.62 12.75 0.34
CA LYS A 8 -35.06 12.19 -0.89
C LYS A 8 -33.55 12.03 -0.69
N LYS A 9 -33.01 10.81 -0.82
CA LYS A 9 -31.56 10.60 -0.90
C LYS A 9 -31.03 11.43 -2.09
N PRO A 10 -29.97 12.24 -1.92
CA PRO A 10 -29.40 12.95 -3.06
C PRO A 10 -28.99 11.91 -4.11
N ALA A 11 -29.46 12.13 -5.34
CA ALA A 11 -28.99 11.40 -6.51
C ALA A 11 -27.47 11.57 -6.56
N SER A 12 -26.75 10.45 -6.55
CA SER A 12 -25.30 10.28 -6.66
C SER A 12 -24.45 11.43 -6.14
N ALA A 13 -23.62 11.17 -5.12
CA ALA A 13 -22.48 12.04 -4.79
C ALA A 13 -21.48 12.06 -5.97
N GLU A 14 -21.86 12.72 -7.06
CA GLU A 14 -21.06 12.90 -8.27
C GLU A 14 -19.89 13.82 -7.89
N MET A 15 -18.69 13.38 -8.25
CA MET A 15 -17.51 14.22 -8.08
C MET A 15 -17.63 15.44 -9.00
N ARG A 16 -17.22 16.60 -8.48
CA ARG A 16 -17.17 17.85 -9.26
C ARG A 16 -16.32 17.65 -10.52
N ASP A 17 -16.62 18.42 -11.57
CA ASP A 17 -15.90 18.32 -12.84
C ASP A 17 -14.39 18.53 -12.71
N GLU A 18 -13.95 19.35 -11.74
CA GLU A 18 -12.54 19.59 -11.43
C GLU A 18 -11.77 18.33 -10.97
N TYR A 19 -12.45 17.27 -10.54
CA TYR A 19 -11.85 15.99 -10.14
C TYR A 19 -11.72 14.99 -11.30
N ARG A 20 -12.06 15.39 -12.54
CA ARG A 20 -11.80 14.59 -13.73
C ARG A 20 -10.35 14.77 -14.18
N PHE A 21 -9.44 14.04 -13.54
CA PHE A 21 -8.01 14.10 -13.86
C PHE A 21 -7.66 13.36 -15.15
N ASP A 22 -6.94 14.04 -16.04
CA ASP A 22 -6.33 13.43 -17.22
C ASP A 22 -4.99 12.79 -16.85
N TYR A 23 -5.02 11.50 -16.55
CA TYR A 23 -3.84 10.75 -16.14
C TYR A 23 -2.78 10.62 -17.25
N SER A 24 -3.13 10.86 -18.52
CA SER A 24 -2.15 10.87 -19.62
C SER A 24 -1.16 12.04 -19.51
N LYS A 25 -1.58 13.13 -18.88
CA LYS A 25 -0.75 14.32 -18.60
C LYS A 25 -0.06 14.25 -17.24
N SER A 26 -0.29 13.20 -16.47
CA SER A 26 0.31 13.06 -15.15
C SER A 26 1.79 12.70 -15.24
N LYS A 27 2.58 13.24 -14.31
CA LYS A 27 3.99 12.87 -14.19
C LYS A 27 4.08 11.44 -13.66
N SER A 28 5.02 10.66 -14.20
CA SER A 28 5.33 9.33 -13.68
C SER A 28 5.74 9.42 -12.20
N ASN A 29 5.31 8.43 -11.40
CA ASN A 29 5.59 8.39 -9.98
C ASN A 29 7.12 8.42 -9.74
N ARG A 30 7.60 9.41 -8.97
CA ARG A 30 9.02 9.57 -8.61
C ARG A 30 9.64 8.35 -7.92
N PHE A 31 8.80 7.49 -7.34
CA PHE A 31 9.20 6.25 -6.70
C PHE A 31 9.04 5.00 -7.57
N ALA A 32 8.49 5.12 -8.78
CA ALA A 32 8.31 3.99 -9.70
C ALA A 32 9.64 3.28 -9.97
N LYS A 33 10.74 4.03 -10.12
CA LYS A 33 12.09 3.47 -10.29
C LYS A 33 12.57 2.64 -9.10
N LYS A 34 12.08 2.93 -7.88
CA LYS A 34 12.44 2.18 -6.67
C LYS A 34 11.61 0.90 -6.52
N MET A 35 10.55 0.76 -7.30
CA MET A 35 9.69 -0.42 -7.34
C MET A 35 9.82 -1.06 -8.71
N GLU A 36 10.95 -1.75 -8.91
CA GLU A 36 11.15 -2.56 -10.11
C GLU A 36 10.01 -3.57 -10.26
N SER A 37 9.76 -4.02 -11.49
CA SER A 37 8.69 -4.98 -11.79
C SER A 37 8.78 -6.20 -10.87
N GLY A 38 7.73 -6.44 -10.08
CA GLY A 38 7.69 -7.55 -9.11
C GLY A 38 8.08 -7.17 -7.67
N THR A 39 8.31 -5.89 -7.36
CA THR A 39 8.55 -5.46 -5.97
C THR A 39 7.28 -5.59 -5.12
N ILE A 40 7.36 -6.36 -4.04
CA ILE A 40 6.27 -6.50 -3.05
C ILE A 40 6.55 -5.57 -1.87
N ALA A 41 5.62 -4.68 -1.56
CA ALA A 41 5.66 -3.87 -0.35
C ALA A 41 5.00 -4.63 0.79
N VAL A 42 5.71 -4.79 1.92
CA VAL A 42 5.22 -5.43 3.14
C VAL A 42 5.25 -4.42 4.26
N VAL A 43 4.16 -4.32 5.01
CA VAL A 43 4.07 -3.47 6.20
C VAL A 43 4.51 -4.29 7.40
N LEU A 44 5.42 -3.74 8.21
CA LEU A 44 5.83 -4.35 9.47
C LEU A 44 4.91 -3.87 10.60
N GLU A 45 4.64 -4.76 11.54
CA GLU A 45 3.97 -4.38 12.79
C GLU A 45 4.85 -3.41 13.62
N PRO A 46 4.24 -2.53 14.46
CA PRO A 46 4.98 -1.48 15.16
C PRO A 46 6.11 -1.97 16.07
N ASP A 47 5.93 -3.12 16.70
CA ASP A 47 6.94 -3.78 17.55
C ASP A 47 8.15 -4.23 16.74
N VAL A 48 7.94 -4.84 15.58
CA VAL A 48 9.00 -5.26 14.66
C VAL A 48 9.70 -4.04 14.06
N ALA A 49 8.95 -3.00 13.68
CA ALA A 49 9.50 -1.74 13.17
C ALA A 49 10.29 -0.95 14.25
N ALA A 50 9.99 -1.16 15.53
CA ALA A 50 10.76 -0.57 16.61
C ALA A 50 12.20 -1.14 16.66
N VAL A 51 12.36 -2.42 16.29
CA VAL A 51 13.67 -3.10 16.25
C VAL A 51 14.40 -2.85 14.92
N PHE A 52 13.72 -3.00 13.78
CA PHE A 52 14.34 -2.85 12.47
C PHE A 52 14.09 -1.48 11.84
N LYS A 53 15.17 -0.73 11.56
CA LYS A 53 15.08 0.65 11.03
C LYS A 53 15.11 0.75 9.51
N ASN A 54 15.44 -0.34 8.80
CA ASN A 54 15.49 -0.34 7.35
C ASN A 54 15.25 -1.74 6.75
N ALA A 55 14.90 -1.79 5.47
CA ALA A 55 14.64 -3.03 4.75
C ALA A 55 15.88 -3.94 4.64
N GLU A 56 17.09 -3.36 4.59
CA GLU A 56 18.34 -4.13 4.50
C GLU A 56 18.54 -5.04 5.73
N SER A 57 18.34 -4.48 6.93
CA SER A 57 18.47 -5.20 8.20
C SER A 57 17.47 -6.36 8.33
N VAL A 58 16.21 -6.13 7.96
CA VAL A 58 15.15 -7.15 7.95
C VAL A 58 15.51 -8.26 6.96
N ASN A 59 15.84 -7.90 5.73
CA ASN A 59 16.14 -8.87 4.68
C ASN A 59 17.39 -9.69 5.01
N LYS A 60 18.41 -9.09 5.64
CA LYS A 60 19.60 -9.81 6.08
C LYS A 60 19.27 -10.86 7.14
N LEU A 61 18.44 -10.51 8.13
CA LEU A 61 18.01 -11.47 9.15
C LEU A 61 17.17 -12.60 8.54
N LEU A 62 16.15 -12.25 7.73
CA LEU A 62 15.29 -13.25 7.09
C LEU A 62 16.08 -14.21 6.20
N ARG A 63 17.07 -13.72 5.44
CA ARG A 63 17.97 -14.57 4.64
C ARG A 63 18.82 -15.49 5.51
N SER A 64 19.31 -15.01 6.65
CA SER A 64 20.04 -15.83 7.62
C SER A 64 19.17 -16.98 8.14
N VAL A 65 17.93 -16.67 8.56
CA VAL A 65 16.96 -17.68 9.01
C VAL A 65 16.65 -18.68 7.89
N ILE A 66 16.37 -18.20 6.67
CA ILE A 66 16.15 -19.07 5.52
C ILE A 66 17.35 -19.99 5.27
N SER A 67 18.59 -19.48 5.40
CA SER A 67 19.80 -20.29 5.21
C SER A 67 19.97 -21.36 6.30
N ALA A 68 19.58 -21.05 7.54
CA ALA A 68 19.64 -21.98 8.66
C ALA A 68 18.54 -23.05 8.61
N VAL A 69 17.36 -22.68 8.10
CA VAL A 69 16.19 -23.56 8.00
C VAL A 69 16.18 -24.39 6.72
N LYS A 70 16.81 -23.92 5.64
CA LYS A 70 16.93 -24.70 4.40
C LYS A 70 17.62 -26.02 4.70
N PRO A 71 16.97 -27.18 4.46
CA PRO A 71 17.66 -28.44 4.54
C PRO A 71 18.79 -28.40 3.52
N LYS A 72 20.01 -28.75 3.95
CA LYS A 72 21.15 -28.94 3.05
C LYS A 72 20.66 -29.90 1.97
N ALA A 73 20.47 -29.42 0.74
CA ALA A 73 20.11 -30.26 -0.37
C ALA A 73 21.15 -31.39 -0.43
N ARG A 74 20.70 -32.61 -0.15
CA ARG A 74 21.47 -33.83 -0.41
C ARG A 74 21.44 -34.10 -1.89
#